data_AF-A0A1C5ELM0-F1
#
_entry.id   AF-A0A1C5ELM0-F1
#
_cell.length_a   1.000
_cell.length_b   1.000
_cell.length_c   1.000
_cell.angle_alpha   90.00
_cell.angle_beta   90.00
_cell.angle_gamma   90.00
#
_symmetry.space_group_name_H-M   'P 1'
#
loop_
_entity.id
_entity.type
_entity.pdbx_description
1 polymer ?
#
loop_
_entity_poly.entity_id
_entity_poly.type
_entity_poly.pdbx_seq_one_letter_code
_entity_poly.pdbx_strand_id
1 'polypeptide(L)' 'DPVEHMLIPGVFNLGRPRLLDSVRRLADLDAEVACFGHGDPVLRGAAAELRRAAAM' A
#
# COMPACT_ATOMS: atom_id res chain seq x y z
N ASP A 1 -1.40 20.76 10.97
CA ASP A 1 -0.99 20.53 9.58
C ASP A 1 -1.43 19.10 9.23
N PRO A 2 -2.32 18.86 8.26
CA PRO A 2 -2.68 17.47 7.95
C PRO A 2 -1.50 16.84 7.24
N VAL A 3 -0.87 15.87 7.91
CA VAL A 3 0.15 15.03 7.28
C VAL A 3 -0.54 14.25 6.17
N GLU A 4 -0.13 14.43 4.91
CA GLU A 4 -0.55 13.54 3.84
C GLU A 4 0.09 12.17 4.06
N HIS A 5 -0.73 11.18 4.42
CA HIS A 5 -0.29 9.80 4.58
C HIS A 5 -0.29 9.13 3.20
N MET A 6 0.90 8.99 2.60
CA MET A 6 1.08 8.30 1.33
C MET A 6 1.58 6.88 1.56
N LEU A 7 0.93 5.90 0.92
CA LEU A 7 1.47 4.54 0.85
C LEU A 7 2.72 4.52 -0.02
N ILE A 8 3.82 4.05 0.56
CA ILE A 8 5.10 3.97 -0.14
C ILE A 8 5.70 2.57 -0.05
N PRO A 9 6.39 2.12 -1.12
CA PRO A 9 7.39 1.06 -1.04
C PRO A 9 8.36 1.24 0.14
N GLY A 10 8.31 0.35 1.12
CA GLY A 10 9.22 0.39 2.28
C GLY A 10 10.67 0.07 1.92
N VAL A 11 11.62 0.61 2.70
CA VAL A 11 13.08 0.49 2.47
C VAL A 11 13.64 -0.94 2.53
N PHE A 12 12.91 -1.88 3.14
CA PHE A 12 13.33 -3.28 3.26
C PHE A 12 12.99 -4.13 2.04
N ASN A 13 12.34 -3.56 1.03
CA ASN A 13 11.98 -4.30 -0.17
C ASN A 13 13.18 -4.41 -1.12
N LEU A 14 13.68 -5.64 -1.26
CA LEU A 14 14.90 -5.94 -2.03
C LEU A 14 14.74 -5.82 -3.56
N GLY A 15 13.51 -5.75 -4.08
CA GLY A 15 13.27 -5.66 -5.52
C GLY A 15 11.97 -4.93 -5.87
N ARG A 16 12.10 -3.76 -6.52
CA ARG A 16 10.97 -2.90 -6.89
C ARG A 16 9.91 -3.61 -7.75
N PRO A 17 10.24 -4.36 -8.82
CA PRO A 17 9.21 -5.04 -9.62
C PRO A 17 8.44 -6.09 -8.80
N ARG A 18 9.17 -6.95 -8.07
CA ARG A 18 8.58 -7.97 -7.20
C ARG A 18 7.71 -7.38 -6.09
N LEU A 19 8.13 -6.24 -5.55
CA LEU A 19 7.33 -5.49 -4.59
C LEU A 19 6.02 -5.02 -5.22
N LEU A 20 6.07 -4.31 -6.34
CA LEU A 20 4.86 -3.79 -6.99
C LEU A 20 3.90 -4.91 -7.39
N ASP A 21 4.42 -6.04 -7.87
CA ASP A 21 3.59 -7.23 -8.16
C ASP A 21 2.93 -7.80 -6.89
N SER A 22 3.64 -7.80 -5.77
CA SER A 22 3.06 -8.24 -4.48
C SER A 22 1.98 -7.27 -4.01
N VAL A 23 2.18 -5.95 -4.16
CA VAL A 23 1.16 -4.94 -3.81
C VAL A 23 -0.07 -5.08 -4.71
N ARG A 24 0.09 -5.35 -6.02
CA ARG A 24 -1.03 -5.64 -6.93
C ARG A 24 -1.86 -6.82 -6.45
N ARG A 25 -1.20 -7.92 -6.07
CA ARG A 25 -1.88 -9.11 -5.53
C ARG A 25 -2.66 -8.84 -4.24
N LEU A 26 -2.16 -7.95 -3.39
CA LEU A 26 -2.89 -7.53 -2.19
C LEU A 26 -4.10 -6.65 -2.53
N ALA A 27 -3.96 -5.79 -3.54
CA ALA A 27 -5.04 -4.93 -4.00
C ALA A 27 -6.22 -5.70 -4.63
N ASP A 28 -5.95 -6.87 -5.20
CA ASP A 28 -6.96 -7.78 -5.76
C ASP A 28 -7.85 -8.44 -4.70
N LEU A 29 -7.49 -8.35 -3.41
CA LEU A 29 -8.32 -8.85 -2.30
C LEU A 29 -9.53 -7.94 -2.00
N ASP A 30 -9.58 -6.76 -2.62
CA ASP A 30 -10.64 -5.75 -2.43
C ASP A 30 -10.92 -5.40 -0.96
N ALA A 31 -9.86 -5.34 -0.15
CA ALA A 31 -9.95 -5.01 1.27
C ALA A 31 -10.35 -3.54 1.50
N GLU A 32 -11.27 -3.31 2.45
CA GLU A 32 -11.64 -1.96 2.91
C GLU A 32 -10.58 -1.39 3.88
N VAL A 33 -9.97 -2.25 4.70
CA VAL A 33 -9.00 -1.89 5.74
C VAL A 33 -7.66 -2.57 5.47
N ALA A 34 -6.56 -1.83 5.61
CA ALA A 34 -5.21 -2.39 5.63
C ALA A 34 -4.40 -1.83 6.80
N CYS A 35 -3.88 -2.73 7.63
CA CYS A 35 -2.97 -2.40 8.72
C CYS A 35 -1.53 -2.62 8.28
N PHE A 36 -0.65 -1.69 8.62
CA PHE A 36 0.76 -1.74 8.29
C PHE A 36 1.57 -1.96 9.56
N GLY A 37 2.71 -2.63 9.44
CA GLY A 37 3.64 -2.79 10.56
C GLY A 37 4.25 -1.45 11.02
N HIS A 38 4.21 -0.42 10.16
CA HIS A 38 4.66 0.93 10.44
C HIS A 38 3.71 1.93 9.79
N GLY A 39 3.42 3.03 10.48
CA GLY A 39 2.48 4.06 10.03
C GLY A 39 1.03 3.74 10.37
N ASP A 40 0.15 4.67 10.02
CA ASP A 40 -1.28 4.57 10.32
C ASP A 40 -1.98 3.57 9.40
N PRO A 41 -3.01 2.85 9.91
CA PRO A 41 -3.81 1.98 9.07
C PRO A 41 -4.65 2.80 8.07
N VAL A 42 -4.89 2.22 6.90
CA VAL A 42 -5.95 2.71 6.00
C VAL A 42 -7.26 2.06 6.44
N LEU A 43 -8.20 2.88 6.91
CA LEU A 43 -9.47 2.39 7.46
C LEU A 43 -10.60 2.29 6.42
N ARG A 44 -10.41 2.87 5.23
CA ARG A 44 -11.39 2.86 4.14
C ARG A 44 -10.70 2.84 2.79
N GLY A 45 -11.24 2.10 1.83
CA GLY A 45 -10.73 2.10 0.46
C GLY A 45 -9.30 1.57 0.31
N ALA A 46 -8.84 0.69 1.19
CA ALA A 46 -7.45 0.22 1.19
C ALA A 46 -7.02 -0.39 -0.16
N ALA A 47 -7.89 -1.16 -0.82
CA ALA A 47 -7.59 -1.70 -2.15
C ALA A 47 -7.33 -0.61 -3.20
N ALA A 48 -8.03 0.52 -3.15
CA ALA A 48 -7.80 1.63 -4.08
C ALA A 48 -6.44 2.30 -3.82
N GLU A 49 -6.08 2.49 -2.56
CA GLU A 49 -4.78 3.06 -2.18
C GLU A 49 -3.62 2.12 -2.55
N LEU A 50 -3.78 0.81 -2.36
CA LEU A 50 -2.80 -0.19 -2.82
C LEU A 50 -2.63 -0.18 -4.35
N ARG A 51 -3.72 -0.03 -5.11
CA ARG A 51 -3.66 0.13 -6.58
C ARG A 51 -2.86 1.38 -6.99
N ARG A 52 -3.07 2.51 -6.31
CA ARG A 52 -2.30 3.74 -6.54
C ARG A 52 -0.81 3.54 -6.26
N ALA A 53 -0.47 2.92 -5.13
CA ALA A 53 0.91 2.62 -4.78
C ALA A 53 1.59 1.66 -5.78
N ALA A 54 0.85 0.71 -6.33
CA ALA A 54 1.35 -0.22 -7.34
C ALA A 54 1.56 0.38 -8.74
N ALA A 55 1.06 1.59 -8.99
CA ALA A 55 1.18 2.31 -10.26
C ALA A 55 2.39 3.27 -10.31
N MET A 56 3.18 3.33 -9.23
CA MET A 56 4.37 4.18 -9.11
C MET A 56 5.60 3.66 -9.85
#